data_AF-A0A3C0FY17-F1
#
_entry.id   AF-A0A3C0FY17-F1
#
_cell.length_a   1.000
_cell.length_b   1.000
_cell.length_c   1.000
_cell.angle_alpha   90.00
_cell.angle_beta   90.00
_cell.angle_gamma   90.00
#
_symmetry.space_group_name_H-M   'P 1'
#
loop_
_entity.id
_entity.type
_entity.pdbx_description
1 polymer ?
#
loop_
_entity_poly.entity_id
_entity_poly.type
_entity_poly.pdbx_seq_one_letter_code
_entity_poly.pdbx_strand_id
1 'polypeptide(L)'
;VRQGFQTRTLIFDMADLENPVLHHTYLGPTNAIDHNGYVLQDEFFLANYTAGVRILDISEIENSVVVETGYFDTYPENDNTQFSGVWSVYPYFESANIVVSDINSGFFIIKKSN
;
A
#
# COMPACT_ATOMS: atom_id res chain seq x y z
N VAL A 1 19.55 17.24 -0.36
CA VAL A 1 18.15 17.64 -0.08
C VAL A 1 17.38 16.36 0.19
N ARG A 2 16.79 16.17 1.38
CA ARG A 2 15.81 15.08 1.57
C ARG A 2 14.50 15.59 0.95
N GLN A 3 14.14 15.09 -0.22
CA GLN A 3 12.80 15.32 -0.77
C GLN A 3 11.90 14.17 -0.32
N GLY A 4 10.64 14.48 -0.03
CA GLY A 4 9.63 13.52 0.42
C GLY A 4 9.34 13.54 1.92
N PHE A 5 8.16 13.05 2.27
CA PHE A 5 7.76 12.62 3.60
C PHE A 5 7.39 11.13 3.51
N GLN A 6 7.21 10.48 4.65
CA GLN A 6 6.75 9.09 4.67
C GLN A 6 5.45 8.94 3.90
N THR A 7 5.27 7.82 3.18
CA THR A 7 3.98 7.47 2.56
C THR A 7 2.83 7.73 3.52
N ARG A 8 1.75 8.38 3.07
CA ARG A 8 0.68 8.84 3.97
C ARG A 8 -0.70 8.42 3.47
N THR A 9 -1.32 7.49 4.20
CA THR A 9 -2.72 7.10 3.98
C THR A 9 -3.61 7.90 4.92
N LEU A 10 -4.57 8.63 4.36
CA LEU A 10 -5.59 9.35 5.12
C LEU A 10 -6.86 8.50 5.18
N ILE A 11 -7.37 8.29 6.39
CA ILE A 11 -8.56 7.46 6.63
C ILE A 11 -9.66 8.40 7.12
N PHE A 12 -10.76 8.44 6.39
CA PHE A 12 -11.90 9.28 6.69
C PHE A 12 -13.09 8.44 7.13
N ASP A 13 -13.79 8.89 8.16
CA ASP A 13 -15.17 8.48 8.44
C ASP A 13 -16.10 9.23 7.47
N MET A 14 -16.89 8.45 6.75
CA MET A 14 -17.83 8.89 5.72
C MET A 14 -19.29 8.61 6.12
N ALA A 15 -19.59 8.35 7.39
CA ALA A 15 -20.94 8.12 7.89
C ALA A 15 -21.89 9.31 7.60
N ASP A 16 -21.34 10.53 7.64
CA ASP A 16 -21.99 11.74 7.13
C ASP A 16 -21.25 12.21 5.87
N LEU A 17 -21.90 12.09 4.70
CA LEU A 17 -21.32 12.46 3.42
C LEU A 17 -21.23 13.98 3.23
N GLU A 18 -22.00 14.77 3.99
CA GLU A 18 -21.91 16.24 3.97
C GLU A 18 -20.80 16.76 4.89
N ASN A 19 -20.36 15.96 5.85
CA ASN A 19 -19.30 16.30 6.79
C ASN A 19 -18.30 15.14 7.04
N PRO A 20 -17.45 14.81 6.05
CA PRO A 20 -16.39 13.82 6.24
C PRO A 20 -15.42 14.20 7.35
N VAL A 21 -15.08 13.24 8.22
CA VAL A 21 -14.16 13.46 9.34
C VAL A 21 -12.87 12.68 9.11
N LEU A 22 -11.71 13.33 9.23
CA LEU A 22 -10.43 12.62 9.25
C LEU A 22 -10.35 11.79 10.53
N HIS A 23 -10.50 10.47 10.39
CA HIS A 23 -10.49 9.51 11.49
C HIS A 23 -9.06 9.16 11.92
N HIS A 24 -8.21 8.83 10.95
CA HIS A 24 -6.83 8.43 11.22
C HIS A 24 -5.87 8.82 10.10
N THR A 25 -4.57 8.83 10.40
CA THR A 25 -3.50 9.00 9.42
C THR A 25 -2.44 7.94 9.67
N TYR A 26 -2.27 7.04 8.71
CA TYR A 26 -1.18 6.06 8.72
C TYR A 26 0.03 6.64 7.98
N LEU A 27 1.22 6.48 8.57
CA LEU A 27 2.51 6.81 7.96
C LEU A 27 3.29 5.52 7.70
N GLY A 28 3.64 5.29 6.43
CA GLY A 28 4.42 4.15 5.99
C GLY A 28 5.90 4.24 6.40
N PRO A 29 6.65 3.14 6.27
CA PRO A 29 8.03 3.06 6.74
C PRO A 29 9.04 3.83 5.87
N THR A 30 8.68 4.23 4.65
CA THR A 30 9.61 4.81 3.66
C THR A 30 9.08 6.11 3.06
N ASN A 31 9.95 6.83 2.33
CA ASN A 31 9.58 8.03 1.57
C ASN A 31 9.17 7.71 0.11
N ALA A 32 8.94 6.43 -0.19
CA ALA A 32 8.48 6.01 -1.50
C ALA A 32 7.09 6.60 -1.77
N ILE A 33 6.84 6.91 -3.04
CA ILE A 33 5.56 7.47 -3.46
C ILE A 33 4.55 6.31 -3.48
N ASP A 34 3.45 6.43 -2.74
CA ASP A 34 2.27 5.57 -2.88
C ASP A 34 1.55 5.84 -4.19
N HIS A 35 0.86 4.82 -4.71
CA HIS A 35 0.13 4.99 -5.96
C HIS A 35 -1.27 4.37 -5.98
N ASN A 36 -1.38 3.05 -6.04
CA ASN A 36 -2.66 2.35 -6.14
C ASN A 36 -2.91 1.52 -4.89
N GLY A 37 -4.12 1.63 -4.32
CA GLY A 37 -4.53 0.95 -3.11
C GLY A 37 -5.81 0.14 -3.31
N TYR A 38 -5.85 -1.08 -2.77
CA TYR A 38 -6.98 -2.00 -2.91
C TYR A 38 -7.26 -2.70 -1.58
N VAL A 39 -8.54 -2.72 -1.18
CA VAL A 39 -8.98 -3.44 0.03
C VAL A 39 -9.51 -4.81 -0.34
N LEU A 40 -9.07 -5.84 0.37
CA LEU A 40 -9.66 -7.17 0.33
C LEU A 40 -9.80 -7.68 1.78
N GLN A 41 -11.05 -7.82 2.25
CA GLN A 41 -11.35 -8.11 3.65
C GLN A 41 -10.66 -7.09 4.58
N ASP A 42 -9.91 -7.56 5.56
CA ASP A 42 -9.22 -6.74 6.56
C ASP A 42 -7.80 -6.36 6.11
N GLU A 43 -7.47 -6.50 4.82
CA GLU A 43 -6.16 -6.14 4.28
C GLU A 43 -6.26 -5.01 3.24
N PHE A 44 -5.35 -4.06 3.34
CA PHE A 44 -5.13 -3.00 2.34
C PHE A 44 -3.79 -3.24 1.63
N PHE A 45 -3.88 -3.50 0.32
CA PHE A 45 -2.75 -3.72 -0.57
C PHE A 45 -2.39 -2.40 -1.25
N LEU A 46 -1.22 -1.87 -0.95
CA LEU A 46 -0.74 -0.57 -1.42
C LEU A 46 0.50 -0.74 -2.30
N ALA A 47 0.38 -0.37 -3.57
CA ALA A 47 1.51 -0.20 -4.47
C ALA A 47 2.27 1.07 -4.07
N ASN A 48 3.55 0.91 -3.75
CA ASN A 48 4.52 1.99 -3.59
C ASN A 48 5.57 1.80 -4.65
N TYR A 49 5.91 2.87 -5.39
CA TYR A 49 6.81 2.76 -6.54
C TYR A 49 8.12 2.06 -6.16
N THR A 50 8.97 2.72 -5.37
CA THR A 50 10.30 2.23 -5.02
C THR A 50 10.35 1.40 -3.73
N ALA A 51 9.19 1.06 -3.17
CA ALA A 51 9.10 0.26 -1.94
C ALA A 51 8.19 -0.97 -2.08
N GLY A 52 7.83 -1.32 -3.31
CA GLY A 52 7.06 -2.50 -3.62
C GLY A 52 5.58 -2.46 -3.22
N VAL A 53 5.00 -3.65 -3.15
CA VAL A 53 3.69 -3.86 -2.54
C VAL A 53 3.85 -3.83 -1.02
N ARG A 54 3.04 -3.03 -0.33
CA ARG A 54 2.88 -3.02 1.13
C ARG A 54 1.49 -3.56 1.47
N ILE A 55 1.38 -4.41 2.48
CA ILE A 55 0.12 -5.01 2.93
C ILE A 55 -0.12 -4.54 4.36
N LEU A 56 -1.21 -3.80 4.55
CA LEU A 56 -1.62 -3.29 5.86
C LEU A 56 -2.82 -4.10 6.37
N ASP A 57 -2.76 -4.55 7.61
CA ASP A 57 -3.91 -5.02 8.37
C ASP A 57 -4.71 -3.81 8.86
N ILE A 58 -5.99 -3.81 8.51
CA ILE A 58 -6.99 -2.79 8.82
C ILE A 58 -8.18 -3.36 9.61
N SER A 59 -8.06 -4.56 10.18
CA SER A 59 -9.12 -5.20 11.00
C SER A 59 -9.56 -4.34 12.19
N GLU A 60 -8.65 -3.53 12.73
CA GLU A 60 -8.87 -2.66 13.89
C GLU A 60 -8.89 -1.16 13.49
N ILE A 61 -9.29 -0.86 12.25
CA ILE A 61 -9.31 0.52 11.72
C ILE A 61 -10.25 1.45 12.50
N GLU A 62 -11.35 0.93 13.06
CA GLU A 62 -12.25 1.68 13.94
C GLU A 62 -11.53 2.18 15.20
N ASN A 63 -10.58 1.40 15.71
CA ASN A 63 -9.74 1.74 16.87
C ASN A 63 -8.49 2.55 16.48
N SER A 64 -8.41 3.04 15.24
CA SER A 64 -7.25 3.76 14.70
C SER A 64 -5.96 2.93 14.71
N VAL A 65 -6.08 1.61 14.52
CA VAL A 65 -4.95 0.69 14.45
C VAL A 65 -4.81 0.21 13.01
N VAL A 66 -3.65 0.50 12.41
CA VAL A 66 -3.25 0.02 11.09
C VAL A 66 -1.80 -0.48 11.19
N VAL A 67 -1.55 -1.72 10.78
CA VAL A 67 -0.25 -2.36 10.96
C VAL A 67 0.21 -2.97 9.64
N GLU A 68 1.45 -2.69 9.21
CA GLU A 68 2.03 -3.40 8.07
C GLU A 68 2.32 -4.86 8.44
N THR A 69 1.74 -5.81 7.70
CA THR A 69 1.89 -7.26 7.95
C THR A 69 2.71 -7.98 6.90
N GLY A 70 3.01 -7.33 5.78
CA GLY A 70 3.84 -7.90 4.73
C GLY A 70 4.23 -6.91 3.65
N TYR A 71 5.27 -7.25 2.90
CA TYR A 71 5.69 -6.51 1.73
C TYR A 71 6.33 -7.44 0.69
N PHE A 72 6.36 -6.99 -0.57
CA PHE A 72 7.14 -7.61 -1.63
C PHE A 72 7.70 -6.52 -2.55
N ASP A 73 9.01 -6.45 -2.64
CA ASP A 73 9.70 -5.36 -3.32
C ASP A 73 10.38 -5.84 -4.61
N THR A 74 9.98 -5.23 -5.72
CA THR A 74 10.49 -5.46 -7.07
C THR A 74 11.56 -4.43 -7.48
N TYR A 75 11.84 -3.45 -6.59
CA TYR A 75 12.84 -2.38 -6.75
C TYR A 75 13.74 -2.29 -5.48
N PRO A 76 14.56 -3.30 -5.18
CA PRO A 76 15.29 -3.39 -3.91
C PRO A 76 16.47 -2.42 -3.75
N GLU A 77 16.81 -1.65 -4.80
CA GLU A 77 17.98 -0.77 -4.77
C GLU A 77 17.85 0.37 -3.76
N ASN A 78 16.66 0.94 -3.58
CA ASN A 78 16.37 2.04 -2.65
C ASN A 78 14.89 2.41 -2.63
N ASP A 79 14.41 3.01 -1.53
CA ASP A 79 13.05 3.56 -1.39
C ASP A 79 12.95 5.08 -1.64
N ASN A 80 13.69 5.63 -2.60
CA ASN A 80 13.68 7.08 -2.85
C ASN A 80 12.34 7.55 -3.45
N THR A 81 11.99 8.82 -3.25
CA THR A 81 10.81 9.46 -3.84
C THR A 81 10.94 9.60 -5.38
N GLN A 82 10.70 8.51 -6.11
CA GLN A 82 10.86 8.37 -7.56
C GLN A 82 9.73 7.52 -8.15
N PHE A 83 9.39 7.77 -9.41
CA PHE A 83 8.37 7.04 -10.16
C PHE A 83 8.99 5.82 -10.87
N SER A 84 9.55 4.88 -10.10
CA SER A 84 10.16 3.64 -10.58
C SER A 84 9.78 2.50 -9.66
N GLY A 85 9.54 1.31 -10.22
CA GLY A 85 9.08 0.12 -9.50
C GLY A 85 7.57 -0.11 -9.64
N VAL A 86 6.88 -0.52 -8.57
CA VAL A 86 5.50 -1.01 -8.62
C VAL A 86 4.50 0.10 -9.01
N TRP A 87 3.81 -0.10 -10.12
CA TRP A 87 2.69 0.75 -10.56
C TRP A 87 1.37 0.33 -9.92
N SER A 88 1.08 -0.97 -9.83
CA SER A 88 -0.20 -1.47 -9.31
C SER A 88 -0.11 -2.88 -8.76
N VAL A 89 -1.10 -3.22 -7.94
CA VAL A 89 -1.28 -4.50 -7.26
C VAL A 89 -2.74 -4.94 -7.39
N TYR A 90 -3.01 -6.21 -7.67
CA TYR A 90 -4.37 -6.74 -7.81
C TYR A 90 -4.53 -8.00 -6.96
N PRO A 91 -5.25 -7.95 -5.83
CA PRO A 91 -5.36 -9.06 -4.89
C PRO A 91 -6.61 -9.95 -5.07
N TYR A 92 -7.49 -9.66 -6.05
CA TYR A 92 -8.86 -10.21 -6.07
C TYR A 92 -9.04 -11.57 -6.75
N PHE A 93 -7.97 -12.30 -7.08
CA PHE A 93 -8.13 -13.64 -7.65
C PHE A 93 -8.51 -14.68 -6.59
N GLU A 94 -9.51 -15.51 -6.88
CA GLU A 94 -9.94 -16.63 -6.00
C GLU A 94 -8.82 -17.61 -5.65
N SER A 95 -7.76 -17.69 -6.48
CA SER A 95 -6.57 -18.50 -6.21
C SER A 95 -5.68 -17.97 -5.07
N ALA A 96 -6.02 -16.79 -4.52
CA ALA A 96 -5.21 -15.99 -3.61
C ALA A 96 -3.86 -15.55 -4.21
N ASN A 97 -3.74 -15.58 -5.54
CA ASN A 97 -2.60 -15.00 -6.23
C ASN A 97 -2.78 -13.48 -6.30
N ILE A 98 -1.72 -12.75 -6.00
CA ILE A 98 -1.66 -11.30 -6.11
C ILE A 98 -0.85 -10.97 -7.35
N VAL A 99 -1.44 -10.20 -8.25
CA VAL A 99 -0.78 -9.75 -9.48
C VAL A 99 -0.15 -8.39 -9.25
N VAL A 100 1.10 -8.23 -9.65
CA VAL A 100 1.85 -6.97 -9.48
C VAL A 100 2.40 -6.52 -10.82
N SER A 101 2.16 -5.25 -11.16
CA SER A 101 2.73 -4.62 -12.36
C SER A 101 3.77 -3.59 -11.94
N ASP A 102 4.98 -3.74 -12.45
CA ASP A 102 6.14 -2.88 -12.21
C ASP A 102 6.57 -2.19 -13.52
N ILE A 103 6.90 -0.90 -13.44
CA ILE A 103 7.30 -0.07 -14.59
C ILE A 103 8.63 -0.57 -15.21
N ASN A 104 9.55 -1.03 -14.35
CA ASN A 104 10.93 -1.33 -14.70
C ASN A 104 11.18 -2.82 -14.85
N SER A 105 10.64 -3.62 -13.94
CA SER A 105 10.94 -5.05 -13.78
C SER A 105 9.86 -5.97 -14.37
N GLY A 106 8.73 -5.41 -14.82
CA GLY A 106 7.68 -6.15 -15.53
C GLY A 106 6.57 -6.70 -14.63
N PHE A 107 6.19 -7.96 -14.83
CA PHE A 107 4.99 -8.54 -14.22
C PHE A 107 5.32 -9.68 -13.27
N PHE A 108 4.70 -9.67 -12.10
CA PHE A 108 4.90 -10.68 -11.05
C PHE A 108 3.56 -11.26 -10.59
N ILE A 109 3.60 -12.53 -10.22
CA ILE A 109 2.53 -13.19 -9.48
C ILE A 109 3.13 -13.60 -8.15
N ILE A 110 2.63 -13.03 -7.06
CA ILE A 110 3.06 -13.34 -5.70
C ILE A 110 1.93 -14.01 -4.93
N LYS A 111 2.27 -14.65 -3.82
CA LYS A 111 1.31 -15.24 -2.89
C LYS A 111 1.85 -15.06 -1.48
N LYS A 112 0.97 -14.75 -0.53
CA LYS A 112 1.33 -14.62 0.89
C LYS A 112 1.93 -15.94 1.37
N SER A 113 3.06 -15.87 2.09
CA SER A 113 3.66 -17.06 2.71
C SER A 113 2.82 -17.50 3.90
N ASN A 114 2.63 -18.81 4.05
CA ASN A 114 1.85 -19.42 5.13
C ASN A 114 2.53 -19.25 6.49
#